data_AF-A0AAV9EB64-F1
#
_entry.id   AF-A0AAV9EB64-F1
#
_cell.length_a   1.000
_cell.length_b   1.000
_cell.length_c   1.000
_cell.angle_alpha   90.00
_cell.angle_beta   90.00
_cell.angle_gamma   90.00
#
_symmetry.space_group_name_H-M   'P 1'
#
loop_
_entity.id
_entity.type
_entity.pdbx_description
1 polymer ?
#
loop_
_entity_poly.entity_id
_entity_poly.type
_entity_poly.pdbx_seq_one_letter_code
_entity_poly.pdbx_strand_id
1 'polypeptide(L)'
;MGGGGRLVVPKGRWVTGSFNLTSNFTLYLEEGAVILGSQDPKEWPLIEPLPSYGRGRERPGGRHISLLHANGVENVVITGQNGSIDGRGGMWWELWWNRTLEHTRDSSTNICIEDCYIESGDDLVAVKSGWDQFGTSVARPSSNIVIRRLSGTTPTCSGVGIGSEMSGGVSDVLVEDLHVRDSAAAVRIKTDRGRGGYITNITIRGVAMERVRVPIRFSRGANDHPDEAYDRSALPRVACIEISNVVGVGIEKAPVLEGLEGARFEGICMRNVSLRGIPPPAEWRCEYVAGEAVDVFPTPCEVFRRGGSGCARGGRTPG
;
A
#
# COMPACT_ATOMS: atom_id res chain seq x y z
N MET A 1 33.54 8.03 0.21
CA MET A 1 32.89 8.81 1.29
C MET A 1 31.60 9.37 0.72
N GLY A 2 30.44 8.92 1.19
CA GLY A 2 29.13 9.45 0.79
C GLY A 2 28.22 9.39 1.98
N GLY A 3 28.32 10.41 2.84
CA GLY A 3 27.58 10.50 4.10
C GLY A 3 26.09 10.69 3.83
N GLY A 4 25.27 9.86 4.45
CA GLY A 4 23.83 10.06 4.46
C GLY A 4 23.45 11.32 5.23
N GLY A 5 22.39 11.99 4.79
CA GLY A 5 21.89 13.23 5.39
C GLY A 5 20.66 12.96 6.26
N ARG A 6 20.58 13.57 7.44
CA ARG A 6 19.38 13.55 8.28
C ARG A 6 18.76 14.95 8.33
N LEU A 7 17.52 15.08 7.87
CA LEU A 7 16.69 16.27 8.07
C LEU A 7 15.83 16.05 9.31
N VAL A 8 16.02 16.88 10.34
CA VAL A 8 15.18 16.89 11.53
C VAL A 8 14.15 17.99 11.41
N VAL A 9 12.87 17.65 11.49
CA VAL A 9 11.75 18.60 11.56
C VAL A 9 11.37 18.73 13.04
N PRO A 10 11.65 19.87 13.67
CA PRO A 10 11.42 20.01 15.10
C PRO A 10 9.94 20.24 15.41
N LYS A 11 9.58 20.12 16.70
CA LYS A 11 8.23 20.39 17.19
C LYS A 11 7.67 21.70 16.63
N GLY A 12 6.47 21.66 16.05
CA GLY A 12 5.85 22.80 15.39
C GLY A 12 5.05 22.42 14.15
N ARG A 13 4.47 23.42 13.49
CA ARG A 13 3.68 23.25 12.25
C ARG A 13 4.43 23.88 11.08
N TRP A 14 4.77 23.08 10.08
CA TRP A 14 5.66 23.46 8.98
C TRP A 14 4.91 23.34 7.66
N VAL A 15 4.47 24.48 7.10
CA VAL A 15 3.83 24.49 5.78
C VAL A 15 4.89 24.41 4.70
N THR A 16 4.71 23.50 3.75
CA THR A 16 5.64 23.33 2.63
C THR A 16 4.94 22.84 1.36
N GLY A 17 5.50 23.23 0.23
CA GLY A 17 5.23 22.62 -1.07
C GLY A 17 5.91 21.26 -1.20
N SER A 18 5.95 20.74 -2.43
CA SER A 18 6.63 19.46 -2.66
C SER A 18 8.14 19.57 -2.57
N PHE A 19 8.80 18.55 -2.01
CA PHE A 19 10.26 18.47 -1.97
C PHE A 19 10.80 17.09 -2.29
N ASN A 20 11.99 17.07 -2.88
CA ASN A 20 12.67 15.87 -3.32
C ASN A 20 13.51 15.26 -2.20
N LEU A 21 13.34 13.97 -1.97
CA LEU A 21 14.21 13.14 -1.16
C LEU A 21 15.39 12.67 -2.03
N THR A 22 16.55 12.46 -1.41
CA THR A 22 17.78 11.97 -2.06
C THR A 22 18.17 10.60 -1.48
N SER A 23 19.08 9.88 -2.14
CA SER A 23 19.57 8.61 -1.61
C SER A 23 20.33 8.79 -0.29
N ASN A 24 20.30 7.77 0.57
CA ASN A 24 20.93 7.77 1.90
C ASN A 24 20.41 8.92 2.78
N PHE A 25 19.08 9.09 2.83
CA PHE A 25 18.45 10.22 3.50
C PHE A 25 17.52 9.75 4.62
N THR A 26 17.50 10.49 5.73
CA THR A 26 16.55 10.29 6.82
C THR A 26 15.75 11.56 7.08
N LEU A 27 14.44 11.55 6.84
CA LEU A 27 13.51 12.54 7.35
C LEU A 27 13.07 12.11 8.75
N TYR A 28 13.41 12.89 9.78
CA TYR A 28 13.03 12.62 11.16
C TYR A 28 12.08 13.69 11.69
N LEU A 29 10.87 13.31 12.10
CA LEU A 29 9.86 14.21 12.69
C LEU A 29 9.88 14.10 14.22
N GLU A 30 10.24 15.18 14.91
CA GLU A 30 10.18 15.21 16.38
C GLU A 30 8.74 15.12 16.91
N GLU A 31 8.59 14.83 18.20
CA GLU A 31 7.29 14.80 18.86
C GLU A 31 6.55 16.14 18.73
N GLY A 32 5.35 16.08 18.16
CA GLY A 32 4.53 17.26 17.87
C GLY A 32 5.00 18.08 16.66
N ALA A 33 5.93 17.56 15.85
CA ALA A 33 6.20 18.10 14.52
C ALA A 33 5.06 17.72 13.56
N VAL A 34 4.58 18.69 12.78
CA VAL A 34 3.55 18.48 11.76
C VAL A 34 3.99 19.15 10.47
N ILE A 35 4.31 18.36 9.44
CA ILE A 35 4.45 18.87 8.07
C ILE A 35 3.05 19.08 7.50
N LEU A 36 2.79 20.25 6.93
CA LEU A 36 1.51 20.62 6.32
C LEU A 36 1.71 20.86 4.82
N GLY A 37 1.01 20.11 3.99
CA GLY A 37 0.98 20.35 2.54
C GLY A 37 0.38 21.72 2.23
N SER A 38 1.05 22.51 1.38
CA SER A 38 0.55 23.80 0.93
C SER A 38 -0.84 23.72 0.28
N GLN A 39 -1.65 24.76 0.43
CA GLN A 39 -2.90 24.93 -0.34
C GLN A 39 -2.70 25.86 -1.54
N ASP A 40 -1.47 26.26 -1.86
CA ASP A 40 -1.21 26.97 -3.12
C ASP A 40 -0.89 25.93 -4.21
N PRO A 41 -1.75 25.78 -5.25
CA PRO A 41 -1.48 24.87 -6.36
C PRO A 41 -0.12 25.10 -7.05
N LYS A 42 0.43 26.32 -6.98
CA LYS A 42 1.73 26.65 -7.60
C LYS A 42 2.92 25.96 -6.93
N GLU A 43 2.77 25.50 -5.69
CA GLU A 43 3.82 24.80 -4.95
C GLU A 43 3.88 23.29 -5.26
N TRP A 44 3.10 22.85 -6.24
CA TRP A 44 3.00 21.48 -6.71
C TRP A 44 3.32 21.45 -8.20
N PRO A 45 4.57 21.66 -8.62
CA PRO A 45 4.92 21.72 -10.03
C PRO A 45 4.50 20.45 -10.77
N LEU A 46 4.16 20.61 -12.05
CA LEU A 46 3.90 19.48 -12.93
C LEU A 46 5.20 18.82 -13.32
N ILE A 47 5.23 17.50 -13.20
CA ILE A 47 6.30 16.65 -13.69
C ILE A 47 5.71 15.66 -14.70
N GLU A 48 6.57 15.15 -15.59
CA GLU A 48 6.15 14.16 -16.57
C GLU A 48 5.57 12.91 -15.87
N PRO A 49 4.61 12.21 -16.50
CA PRO A 49 4.19 10.90 -16.05
C PRO A 49 5.40 9.98 -15.91
N LEU A 50 5.35 9.01 -14.99
CA LEU A 50 6.38 7.99 -15.03
C LEU A 50 6.28 7.19 -16.32
N PRO A 51 7.43 6.82 -16.90
CA PRO A 51 7.47 5.85 -17.98
C PRO A 51 6.72 4.57 -17.65
N SER A 52 6.70 4.16 -16.38
CA SER A 52 6.01 2.95 -15.91
C SER A 52 4.49 3.06 -15.87
N TYR A 53 3.91 4.24 -16.11
CA TYR A 53 2.46 4.46 -16.20
C TYR A 53 2.01 4.81 -17.62
N GLY A 54 2.92 5.21 -18.50
CA GLY A 54 2.66 5.63 -19.89
C GLY A 54 1.95 6.98 -20.03
N ARG A 55 1.04 7.29 -19.10
CA ARG A 55 0.28 8.56 -19.02
C ARG A 55 -0.02 8.92 -17.57
N GLY A 56 -0.57 10.11 -17.34
CA GLY A 56 -1.16 10.44 -16.05
C GLY A 56 -2.34 9.51 -15.71
N ARG A 57 -2.43 9.13 -14.44
CA ARG A 57 -3.41 8.18 -13.91
C ARG A 57 -4.88 8.65 -13.99
N GLU A 58 -5.20 9.79 -13.38
CA GLU A 58 -6.54 10.38 -13.38
C GLU A 58 -6.83 11.25 -14.63
N ARG A 59 -5.80 11.80 -15.28
CA ARG A 59 -5.91 12.58 -16.53
C ARG A 59 -4.69 12.44 -17.44
N PRO A 60 -4.86 12.51 -18.77
CA PRO A 60 -3.74 12.58 -19.70
C PRO A 60 -2.82 13.78 -19.44
N GLY A 61 -1.53 13.64 -19.76
CA GLY A 61 -0.52 14.68 -19.57
C GLY A 61 0.21 14.55 -18.24
N GLY A 62 0.87 15.64 -17.83
CA GLY A 62 1.71 15.73 -16.63
C GLY A 62 1.01 15.38 -15.33
N ARG A 63 1.77 15.43 -14.24
CA ARG A 63 1.32 15.01 -12.92
C ARG A 63 1.83 15.98 -11.86
N HIS A 64 1.00 16.33 -10.86
CA HIS A 64 1.50 17.13 -9.74
C HIS A 64 2.51 16.29 -8.95
N ILE A 65 3.65 16.89 -8.61
CA ILE A 65 4.63 16.24 -7.75
C ILE A 65 4.03 15.95 -6.36
N SER A 66 4.51 14.89 -5.71
CA SER A 66 4.05 14.50 -4.36
C SER A 66 4.72 15.35 -3.29
N LEU A 67 4.04 15.56 -2.15
CA LEU A 67 4.56 16.37 -1.03
C LEU A 67 5.98 15.94 -0.64
N LEU A 68 6.14 14.63 -0.45
CA LEU A 68 7.44 13.97 -0.43
C LEU A 68 7.62 13.26 -1.77
N HIS A 69 8.62 13.65 -2.54
CA HIS A 69 8.90 13.01 -3.82
C HIS A 69 10.25 12.32 -3.80
N ALA A 70 10.30 11.08 -4.28
CA ALA A 70 11.49 10.27 -4.39
C ALA A 70 11.46 9.54 -5.73
N ASN A 71 12.47 9.72 -6.57
CA ASN A 71 12.57 9.05 -7.87
C ASN A 71 13.98 8.55 -8.11
N GLY A 72 14.14 7.23 -8.32
CA GLY A 72 15.43 6.61 -8.55
C GLY A 72 16.40 6.70 -7.37
N VAL A 73 15.89 6.83 -6.15
CA VAL A 73 16.70 6.93 -4.92
C VAL A 73 16.70 5.62 -4.14
N GLU A 74 17.71 5.46 -3.30
CA GLU A 74 17.90 4.30 -2.43
C GLU A 74 18.20 4.72 -0.99
N ASN A 75 17.87 3.86 -0.02
CA ASN A 75 18.12 4.09 1.40
C ASN A 75 17.46 5.38 1.94
N VAL A 76 16.14 5.50 1.74
CA VAL A 76 15.33 6.60 2.28
C VAL A 76 14.54 6.13 3.50
N VAL A 77 14.70 6.84 4.61
CA VAL A 77 13.99 6.59 5.86
C VAL A 77 13.13 7.81 6.22
N ILE A 78 11.84 7.61 6.45
CA ILE A 78 10.94 8.60 7.04
C ILE A 78 10.52 8.04 8.40
N THR A 79 10.92 8.73 9.46
CA THR A 79 10.86 8.26 10.86
C THR A 79 10.54 9.41 11.82
N GLY A 80 10.33 9.15 13.10
CA GLY A 80 10.06 10.20 14.08
C GLY A 80 9.71 9.71 15.48
N GLN A 81 9.19 10.61 16.31
CA GLN A 81 8.65 10.33 17.64
C GLN A 81 7.22 10.86 17.73
N ASN A 82 6.27 10.28 16.98
CA ASN A 82 4.89 10.78 16.90
C ASN A 82 4.80 12.19 16.26
N GLY A 83 5.60 12.41 15.23
CA GLY A 83 5.39 13.50 14.29
C GLY A 83 4.39 13.10 13.19
N SER A 84 3.78 14.07 12.54
CA SER A 84 2.74 13.85 11.52
C SER A 84 3.10 14.52 10.20
N ILE A 85 2.64 13.94 9.10
CA ILE A 85 2.60 14.58 7.78
C ILE A 85 1.14 14.67 7.38
N ASP A 86 0.63 15.89 7.31
CA ASP A 86 -0.73 16.20 6.90
C ASP A 86 -0.67 16.87 5.52
N GLY A 87 -1.00 16.10 4.48
CA GLY A 87 -1.00 16.59 3.10
C GLY A 87 -2.09 17.63 2.79
N ARG A 88 -3.01 17.90 3.73
CA ARG A 88 -4.17 18.79 3.57
C ARG A 88 -4.89 18.58 2.23
N GLY A 89 -5.32 17.35 2.02
CA GLY A 89 -5.85 16.85 0.75
C GLY A 89 -7.17 17.49 0.27
N GLY A 90 -7.87 18.25 1.12
CA GLY A 90 -9.22 18.77 0.85
C GLY A 90 -9.32 19.55 -0.47
N MET A 91 -8.40 20.49 -0.72
CA MET A 91 -8.33 21.24 -1.96
C MET A 91 -8.25 20.33 -3.20
N TRP A 92 -7.45 19.25 -3.14
CA TRP A 92 -7.32 18.32 -4.27
C TRP A 92 -8.61 17.56 -4.54
N TRP A 93 -9.34 17.19 -3.50
CA TRP A 93 -10.63 16.52 -3.64
C TRP A 93 -11.72 17.47 -4.16
N GLU A 94 -11.72 18.72 -3.72
CA GLU A 94 -12.60 19.76 -4.28
C GLU A 94 -12.32 19.95 -5.77
N LEU A 95 -11.05 20.04 -6.17
CA LEU A 95 -10.67 20.12 -7.58
C LEU A 95 -11.10 18.86 -8.36
N TRP A 96 -10.98 17.67 -7.76
CA TRP A 96 -11.42 16.42 -8.38
C TRP A 96 -12.94 16.36 -8.58
N TRP A 97 -13.71 16.57 -7.52
CA TRP A 97 -15.17 16.50 -7.56
C TRP A 97 -15.78 17.57 -8.44
N ASN A 98 -15.16 18.76 -8.50
CA ASN A 98 -15.56 19.83 -9.41
C ASN A 98 -15.03 19.65 -10.84
N ARG A 99 -14.32 18.55 -11.13
CA ARG A 99 -13.70 18.23 -12.43
C ARG A 99 -12.72 19.30 -12.92
N THR A 100 -12.06 20.01 -12.03
CA THR A 100 -11.03 21.01 -12.32
C THR A 100 -9.61 20.52 -12.04
N LEU A 101 -9.43 19.31 -11.50
CA LEU A 101 -8.10 18.70 -11.32
C LEU A 101 -7.52 18.27 -12.66
N GLU A 102 -6.35 18.79 -13.04
CA GLU A 102 -5.78 18.55 -14.37
C GLU A 102 -4.80 17.35 -14.44
N HIS A 103 -4.17 16.92 -13.33
CA HIS A 103 -2.93 16.09 -13.31
C HIS A 103 -2.77 15.16 -12.05
N THR A 104 -1.83 14.16 -12.04
CA THR A 104 -1.88 12.85 -11.30
C THR A 104 -0.73 12.49 -10.28
N ARG A 105 -0.65 11.29 -9.62
CA ARG A 105 0.34 10.89 -8.54
C ARG A 105 1.01 9.47 -8.70
N ASP A 106 2.06 9.11 -7.89
CA ASP A 106 3.16 8.18 -8.32
C ASP A 106 3.85 7.18 -7.30
N SER A 107 4.88 6.42 -7.75
CA SER A 107 5.55 5.18 -7.24
C SER A 107 7.01 5.33 -6.74
N SER A 108 7.59 4.34 -6.01
CA SER A 108 8.93 4.44 -5.36
C SER A 108 9.61 3.08 -4.98
N THR A 109 10.90 3.08 -4.58
CA THR A 109 11.73 1.91 -4.17
C THR A 109 12.62 2.21 -2.94
N ASN A 110 13.01 1.21 -2.13
CA ASN A 110 13.87 1.35 -0.92
C ASN A 110 13.36 2.37 0.12
N ILE A 111 12.16 2.11 0.62
CA ILE A 111 11.43 3.01 1.51
C ILE A 111 11.29 2.37 2.89
N CYS A 112 11.68 3.11 3.93
CA CYS A 112 11.24 2.87 5.30
C CYS A 112 10.25 3.96 5.73
N ILE A 113 9.03 3.59 6.12
CA ILE A 113 8.05 4.47 6.77
C ILE A 113 7.86 3.97 8.19
N GLU A 114 8.23 4.77 9.18
CA GLU A 114 8.10 4.39 10.58
C GLU A 114 7.71 5.53 11.54
N ASP A 115 7.08 5.18 12.67
CA ASP A 115 6.76 6.11 13.77
C ASP A 115 5.91 7.32 13.37
N CYS A 116 5.00 7.10 12.41
CA CYS A 116 4.14 8.13 11.84
C CYS A 116 2.66 7.94 12.25
N TYR A 117 1.93 9.06 12.32
CA TYR A 117 0.47 9.07 12.21
C TYR A 117 0.05 9.65 10.85
N ILE A 118 -0.78 8.93 10.09
CA ILE A 118 -1.29 9.36 8.77
C ILE A 118 -2.81 9.44 8.77
N GLU A 119 -3.35 10.53 8.23
CA GLU A 119 -4.77 10.66 7.90
C GLU A 119 -4.91 10.91 6.40
N SER A 120 -5.71 10.09 5.72
CA SER A 120 -5.81 10.11 4.26
C SER A 120 -7.23 9.87 3.78
N GLY A 121 -7.60 10.57 2.71
CA GLY A 121 -8.82 10.27 1.93
C GLY A 121 -8.63 9.12 0.94
N ASP A 122 -7.43 8.54 0.86
CA ASP A 122 -7.11 7.33 0.08
C ASP A 122 -6.26 6.37 0.95
N ASP A 123 -5.39 5.54 0.38
CA ASP A 123 -4.54 4.64 1.18
C ASP A 123 -3.60 5.46 2.13
N LEU A 124 -3.29 4.97 3.35
CA LEU A 124 -2.28 5.62 4.21
C LEU A 124 -0.89 5.41 3.61
N VAL A 125 -0.61 4.17 3.19
CA VAL A 125 0.58 3.81 2.40
C VAL A 125 0.15 2.94 1.22
N ALA A 126 0.52 3.33 0.00
CA ALA A 126 0.30 2.55 -1.21
C ALA A 126 1.63 2.10 -1.82
N VAL A 127 1.81 0.80 -2.04
CA VAL A 127 2.97 0.22 -2.73
C VAL A 127 2.57 -0.13 -4.16
N LYS A 128 3.26 0.47 -5.15
CA LYS A 128 2.96 0.36 -6.58
C LYS A 128 4.26 0.32 -7.39
N SER A 129 4.24 -0.34 -8.54
CA SER A 129 5.39 -0.54 -9.44
C SER A 129 5.03 -0.49 -10.93
N GLY A 130 4.02 0.28 -11.30
CA GLY A 130 3.69 0.58 -12.70
C GLY A 130 2.48 -0.15 -13.25
N TRP A 131 2.01 0.31 -14.41
CA TRP A 131 0.72 -0.02 -14.99
C TRP A 131 0.88 -0.78 -16.31
N ASP A 132 0.40 -2.02 -16.33
CA ASP A 132 0.35 -2.94 -17.47
C ASP A 132 1.70 -3.04 -18.22
N GLN A 133 1.72 -2.96 -19.55
CA GLN A 133 2.96 -3.05 -20.34
C GLN A 133 3.92 -1.88 -20.10
N PHE A 134 3.46 -0.71 -19.65
CA PHE A 134 4.36 0.36 -19.25
C PHE A 134 5.15 -0.03 -18.00
N GLY A 135 4.47 -0.61 -16.99
CA GLY A 135 5.14 -1.14 -15.81
C GLY A 135 6.05 -2.32 -16.15
N THR A 136 5.57 -3.22 -17.00
CA THR A 136 6.30 -4.43 -17.40
C THR A 136 7.53 -4.11 -18.25
N SER A 137 7.48 -3.11 -19.13
CA SER A 137 8.61 -2.70 -19.98
C SER A 137 9.71 -1.98 -19.19
N VAL A 138 9.33 -1.20 -18.17
CA VAL A 138 10.29 -0.61 -17.23
C VAL A 138 10.90 -1.69 -16.32
N ALA A 139 10.14 -2.74 -16.00
CA ALA A 139 10.60 -3.93 -15.26
C ALA A 139 11.32 -3.60 -13.93
N ARG A 140 10.89 -2.54 -13.25
CA ARG A 140 11.49 -2.08 -11.99
C ARG A 140 10.55 -2.37 -10.82
N PRO A 141 10.80 -3.42 -10.02
CA PRO A 141 9.93 -3.76 -8.91
C PRO A 141 10.05 -2.77 -7.75
N SER A 142 8.97 -2.63 -6.98
CA SER A 142 9.04 -2.05 -5.64
C SER A 142 9.39 -3.15 -4.66
N SER A 143 10.63 -3.12 -4.15
CA SER A 143 11.11 -4.12 -3.20
C SER A 143 11.89 -3.52 -2.03
N ASN A 144 12.10 -4.35 -0.99
CA ASN A 144 12.77 -4.00 0.25
C ASN A 144 12.11 -2.81 0.96
N ILE A 145 10.81 -2.92 1.20
CA ILE A 145 10.01 -1.85 1.83
C ILE A 145 9.67 -2.27 3.25
N VAL A 146 9.94 -1.40 4.21
CA VAL A 146 9.55 -1.58 5.62
C VAL A 146 8.57 -0.49 6.00
N ILE A 147 7.37 -0.89 6.43
CA ILE A 147 6.34 -0.02 6.97
C ILE A 147 6.14 -0.48 8.42
N ARG A 148 6.59 0.29 9.41
CA ARG A 148 6.52 -0.17 10.80
C ARG A 148 6.12 0.87 11.83
N ARG A 149 5.45 0.49 12.92
CA ARG A 149 5.00 1.43 13.96
C ARG A 149 4.22 2.60 13.36
N LEU A 150 3.30 2.27 12.45
CA LEU A 150 2.46 3.22 11.73
C LEU A 150 1.07 3.24 12.35
N SER A 151 0.52 4.43 12.58
CA SER A 151 -0.88 4.58 12.99
C SER A 151 -1.65 5.49 12.04
N GLY A 152 -2.97 5.33 11.94
CA GLY A 152 -3.74 6.25 11.10
C GLY A 152 -5.21 5.91 10.85
N THR A 153 -5.85 6.77 10.06
CA THR A 153 -7.25 6.66 9.66
C THR A 153 -7.48 7.01 8.19
N THR A 154 -8.26 6.16 7.50
CA THR A 154 -8.68 6.32 6.11
C THR A 154 -10.10 5.81 5.92
N PRO A 155 -11.12 6.70 6.00
CA PRO A 155 -12.52 6.29 5.95
C PRO A 155 -12.93 5.59 4.63
N THR A 156 -12.16 5.78 3.56
CA THR A 156 -12.51 5.41 2.18
C THR A 156 -11.67 4.26 1.62
N CYS A 157 -10.41 4.11 2.03
CA CYS A 157 -9.44 3.20 1.39
C CYS A 157 -8.73 2.28 2.40
N SER A 158 -7.40 2.15 2.35
CA SER A 158 -6.67 1.09 3.04
C SER A 158 -5.55 1.65 3.91
N GLY A 159 -5.34 1.09 5.11
CA GLY A 159 -4.15 1.39 5.91
C GLY A 159 -2.87 1.18 5.09
N VAL A 160 -2.60 -0.06 4.71
CA VAL A 160 -1.57 -0.38 3.72
C VAL A 160 -2.20 -1.05 2.50
N GLY A 161 -2.08 -0.41 1.34
CA GLY A 161 -2.51 -0.91 0.04
C GLY A 161 -1.32 -1.37 -0.81
N ILE A 162 -1.39 -2.56 -1.40
CA ILE A 162 -0.39 -3.05 -2.36
C ILE A 162 -1.08 -3.25 -3.71
N GLY A 163 -0.60 -2.56 -4.74
CA GLY A 163 -1.20 -2.47 -6.07
C GLY A 163 -2.08 -1.23 -6.27
N SER A 164 -2.94 -1.16 -7.30
CA SER A 164 -3.19 -2.18 -8.32
C SER A 164 -2.21 -2.10 -9.48
N GLU A 165 -1.48 -1.00 -9.60
CA GLU A 165 -0.40 -0.77 -10.54
C GLU A 165 0.85 -1.48 -10.01
N MET A 166 0.92 -2.80 -10.20
CA MET A 166 1.97 -3.68 -9.68
C MET A 166 2.74 -4.40 -10.81
N SER A 167 2.62 -3.93 -12.04
CA SER A 167 3.06 -4.64 -13.25
C SER A 167 4.59 -4.80 -13.34
N GLY A 168 5.36 -3.87 -12.76
CA GLY A 168 6.82 -4.00 -12.61
C GLY A 168 7.24 -4.99 -11.51
N GLY A 169 6.31 -5.47 -10.70
CA GLY A 169 6.54 -6.39 -9.58
C GLY A 169 6.58 -5.70 -8.22
N VAL A 170 6.12 -6.36 -7.17
CA VAL A 170 6.26 -5.93 -5.78
C VAL A 170 6.76 -7.13 -4.97
N SER A 171 7.85 -6.95 -4.23
CA SER A 171 8.35 -8.01 -3.35
C SER A 171 8.98 -7.51 -2.06
N ASP A 172 9.20 -8.39 -1.10
CA ASP A 172 10.02 -8.11 0.08
C ASP A 172 9.50 -6.89 0.87
N VAL A 173 8.20 -6.90 1.15
CA VAL A 173 7.53 -5.83 1.91
C VAL A 173 7.23 -6.35 3.32
N LEU A 174 7.75 -5.67 4.34
CA LEU A 174 7.42 -5.88 5.73
C LEU A 174 6.48 -4.79 6.23
N VAL A 175 5.31 -5.17 6.71
CA VAL A 175 4.39 -4.34 7.49
C VAL A 175 4.41 -4.83 8.94
N GLU A 176 4.86 -4.01 9.88
CA GLU A 176 5.02 -4.39 11.29
C GLU A 176 4.42 -3.34 12.24
N ASP A 177 3.75 -3.74 13.32
CA ASP A 177 3.23 -2.78 14.32
C ASP A 177 2.34 -1.69 13.70
N LEU A 178 1.31 -2.11 12.96
CA LEU A 178 0.35 -1.23 12.28
C LEU A 178 -0.90 -1.04 13.15
N HIS A 179 -1.31 0.20 13.41
CA HIS A 179 -2.55 0.54 14.13
C HIS A 179 -3.51 1.37 13.27
N VAL A 180 -4.59 0.76 12.78
CA VAL A 180 -5.55 1.43 11.90
C VAL A 180 -6.90 1.58 12.60
N ARG A 181 -7.47 2.80 12.58
CA ARG A 181 -8.79 3.06 13.18
C ARG A 181 -9.74 3.78 12.23
N ASP A 182 -11.04 3.56 12.39
CA ASP A 182 -12.10 4.29 11.68
C ASP A 182 -11.90 4.28 10.15
N SER A 183 -11.57 3.10 9.60
CA SER A 183 -11.06 2.98 8.23
C SER A 183 -11.80 1.93 7.40
N ALA A 184 -11.73 2.09 6.08
CA ALA A 184 -12.38 1.15 5.17
C ALA A 184 -11.70 -0.22 5.11
N ALA A 185 -10.37 -0.29 5.12
CA ALA A 185 -9.59 -1.50 5.28
C ALA A 185 -8.28 -1.25 6.04
N ALA A 186 -7.76 -2.24 6.76
CA ALA A 186 -6.45 -2.12 7.40
C ALA A 186 -5.35 -2.51 6.41
N VAL A 187 -5.49 -3.67 5.76
CA VAL A 187 -4.56 -4.11 4.71
C VAL A 187 -5.32 -4.52 3.46
N ARG A 188 -4.84 -4.08 2.30
CA ARG A 188 -5.43 -4.40 1.01
C ARG A 188 -4.40 -4.81 -0.03
N ILE A 189 -4.61 -5.95 -0.68
CA ILE A 189 -3.89 -6.35 -1.90
C ILE A 189 -4.85 -6.22 -3.07
N LYS A 190 -4.47 -5.51 -4.12
CA LYS A 190 -5.32 -5.23 -5.28
C LYS A 190 -4.55 -5.50 -6.57
N THR A 191 -5.17 -6.19 -7.52
CA THR A 191 -4.67 -6.40 -8.89
C THR A 191 -5.82 -6.87 -9.78
N ASP A 192 -5.61 -6.97 -11.08
CA ASP A 192 -6.57 -7.55 -12.02
C ASP A 192 -5.87 -8.17 -13.23
N ARG A 193 -6.66 -8.88 -14.06
CA ARG A 193 -6.26 -9.28 -15.40
C ARG A 193 -5.80 -8.05 -16.20
N GLY A 194 -4.79 -8.22 -17.02
CA GLY A 194 -4.13 -7.12 -17.75
C GLY A 194 -2.89 -6.57 -17.05
N ARG A 195 -2.80 -6.70 -15.72
CA ARG A 195 -1.65 -6.17 -14.97
C ARG A 195 -0.36 -6.96 -15.22
N GLY A 196 -0.44 -8.29 -15.32
CA GLY A 196 0.74 -9.14 -15.30
C GLY A 196 1.54 -8.97 -13.99
N GLY A 197 2.87 -9.05 -14.07
CA GLY A 197 3.74 -8.82 -12.91
C GLY A 197 3.52 -9.78 -11.74
N TYR A 198 3.92 -9.35 -10.54
CA TYR A 198 3.78 -10.17 -9.33
C TYR A 198 3.68 -9.33 -8.05
N ILE A 199 3.03 -9.89 -7.01
CA ILE A 199 3.14 -9.47 -5.62
C ILE A 199 3.58 -10.70 -4.83
N THR A 200 4.78 -10.67 -4.25
CA THR A 200 5.33 -11.86 -3.56
C THR A 200 6.16 -11.51 -2.33
N ASN A 201 6.25 -12.44 -1.38
CA ASN A 201 7.07 -12.28 -0.17
C ASN A 201 6.68 -11.02 0.63
N ILE A 202 5.42 -10.98 1.04
CA ILE A 202 4.85 -9.89 1.85
C ILE A 202 4.66 -10.42 3.27
N THR A 203 5.25 -9.76 4.26
CA THR A 203 5.08 -10.09 5.67
C THR A 203 4.29 -8.98 6.36
N ILE A 204 3.17 -9.31 6.98
CA ILE A 204 2.32 -8.40 7.75
C ILE A 204 2.20 -8.97 9.16
N ARG A 205 2.72 -8.26 10.17
CA ARG A 205 2.69 -8.74 11.56
C ARG A 205 2.43 -7.65 12.59
N GLY A 206 1.77 -8.01 13.70
CA GLY A 206 1.50 -7.06 14.77
C GLY A 206 0.55 -5.96 14.32
N VAL A 207 -0.67 -6.33 13.91
CA VAL A 207 -1.67 -5.37 13.43
C VAL A 207 -2.77 -5.21 14.47
N ALA A 208 -2.98 -3.99 14.94
CA ALA A 208 -4.13 -3.61 15.75
C ALA A 208 -5.12 -2.82 14.89
N MET A 209 -6.41 -3.12 15.00
CA MET A 209 -7.44 -2.40 14.23
C MET A 209 -8.72 -2.15 15.03
N GLU A 210 -9.30 -0.97 14.85
CA GLU A 210 -10.51 -0.53 15.55
C GLU A 210 -11.51 0.07 14.58
N ARG A 211 -12.77 -0.40 14.62
CA ARG A 211 -13.85 0.16 13.79
C ARG A 211 -13.46 0.20 12.31
N VAL A 212 -12.88 -0.92 11.84
CA VAL A 212 -12.49 -1.10 10.44
C VAL A 212 -13.57 -1.89 9.71
N ARG A 213 -13.95 -1.40 8.53
CA ARG A 213 -15.06 -1.98 7.77
C ARG A 213 -14.75 -3.37 7.20
N VAL A 214 -13.68 -3.52 6.41
CA VAL A 214 -13.19 -4.82 5.92
C VAL A 214 -11.72 -4.95 6.31
N PRO A 215 -11.37 -5.76 7.32
CA PRO A 215 -10.06 -5.70 7.98
C PRO A 215 -8.91 -6.08 7.06
N ILE A 216 -9.05 -7.22 6.36
CA ILE A 216 -8.10 -7.74 5.38
C ILE A 216 -8.85 -7.93 4.08
N ARG A 217 -8.34 -7.32 3.00
CA ARG A 217 -9.03 -7.31 1.70
C ARG A 217 -8.08 -7.67 0.56
N PHE A 218 -8.28 -8.81 -0.09
CA PHE A 218 -7.74 -9.05 -1.42
C PHE A 218 -8.85 -8.80 -2.43
N SER A 219 -8.60 -7.95 -3.42
CA SER A 219 -9.63 -7.54 -4.36
C SER A 219 -9.15 -7.56 -5.80
N ARG A 220 -9.96 -8.20 -6.64
CA ARG A 220 -10.05 -7.99 -8.09
C ARG A 220 -11.00 -6.83 -8.44
N GLY A 221 -11.09 -6.45 -9.70
CA GLY A 221 -11.94 -5.36 -10.20
C GLY A 221 -11.20 -4.05 -10.45
N ALA A 222 -9.87 -4.04 -10.37
CA ALA A 222 -9.03 -2.93 -10.80
C ALA A 222 -8.75 -3.02 -12.31
N ASN A 223 -9.82 -3.15 -13.10
CA ASN A 223 -9.78 -3.40 -14.55
C ASN A 223 -9.70 -2.09 -15.37
N ASP A 224 -9.05 -1.08 -14.82
CA ASP A 224 -8.74 0.14 -15.54
C ASP A 224 -7.33 0.05 -16.12
N HIS A 225 -7.17 0.57 -17.33
CA HIS A 225 -5.95 0.39 -18.13
C HIS A 225 -5.46 1.74 -18.68
N PRO A 226 -4.16 1.90 -18.94
CA PRO A 226 -3.59 3.15 -19.46
C PRO A 226 -4.07 3.40 -20.89
N ASP A 227 -4.32 2.35 -21.66
CA ASP A 227 -4.84 2.39 -23.02
C ASP A 227 -5.55 1.07 -23.37
N GLU A 228 -6.03 0.94 -24.61
CA GLU A 228 -6.70 -0.27 -25.12
C GLU A 228 -5.75 -1.34 -25.67
N ALA A 229 -4.44 -1.05 -25.72
CA ALA A 229 -3.41 -1.97 -26.21
C ALA A 229 -2.86 -2.90 -25.11
N TYR A 230 -3.38 -2.79 -23.89
CA TYR A 230 -3.00 -3.66 -22.79
C TYR A 230 -3.26 -5.15 -23.08
N ASP A 231 -2.43 -6.02 -22.52
CA ASP A 231 -2.51 -7.46 -22.75
C ASP A 231 -3.61 -8.05 -21.87
N ARG A 232 -4.81 -8.20 -22.43
CA ARG A 232 -5.97 -8.80 -21.74
C ARG A 232 -5.74 -10.23 -21.26
N SER A 233 -4.71 -10.92 -21.75
CA SER A 233 -4.35 -12.26 -21.28
C SER A 233 -3.35 -12.26 -20.12
N ALA A 234 -2.70 -11.13 -19.84
CA ALA A 234 -1.71 -11.02 -18.79
C ALA A 234 -2.34 -11.26 -17.41
N LEU A 235 -1.84 -12.27 -16.71
CA LEU A 235 -2.30 -12.67 -15.39
C LEU A 235 -1.25 -12.35 -14.33
N PRO A 236 -1.63 -11.74 -13.19
CA PRO A 236 -0.70 -11.46 -12.11
C PRO A 236 -0.39 -12.71 -11.28
N ARG A 237 0.83 -12.80 -10.75
CA ARG A 237 1.16 -13.79 -9.72
C ARG A 237 1.10 -13.16 -8.33
N VAL A 238 0.18 -13.61 -7.47
CA VAL A 238 0.13 -13.21 -6.06
C VAL A 238 0.43 -14.43 -5.20
N ALA A 239 1.59 -14.41 -4.54
CA ALA A 239 2.10 -15.56 -3.80
C ALA A 239 2.81 -15.16 -2.48
N CYS A 240 2.97 -16.10 -1.55
CA CYS A 240 3.83 -15.94 -0.37
C CYS A 240 3.49 -14.69 0.47
N ILE A 241 2.27 -14.65 1.01
CA ILE A 241 1.78 -13.57 1.86
C ILE A 241 1.60 -14.11 3.28
N GLU A 242 2.39 -13.62 4.22
CA GLU A 242 2.33 -14.01 5.63
C GLU A 242 1.63 -12.92 6.44
N ILE A 243 0.57 -13.28 7.17
CA ILE A 243 -0.20 -12.39 8.04
C ILE A 243 -0.25 -13.01 9.43
N SER A 244 0.28 -12.30 10.44
CA SER A 244 0.34 -12.85 11.79
C SER A 244 0.11 -11.84 12.90
N ASN A 245 -0.35 -12.32 14.06
CA ASN A 245 -0.54 -11.49 15.26
C ASN A 245 -1.42 -10.26 14.96
N VAL A 246 -2.66 -10.54 14.56
CA VAL A 246 -3.64 -9.51 14.17
C VAL A 246 -4.78 -9.48 15.18
N VAL A 247 -5.09 -8.31 15.71
CA VAL A 247 -6.22 -8.09 16.63
C VAL A 247 -7.11 -6.98 16.09
N GLY A 248 -8.39 -7.28 15.91
CA GLY A 248 -9.39 -6.33 15.47
C GLY A 248 -10.61 -6.27 16.38
N VAL A 249 -11.08 -5.06 16.69
CA VAL A 249 -12.26 -4.81 17.52
C VAL A 249 -13.23 -3.86 16.81
N GLY A 250 -14.52 -4.14 16.91
CA GLY A 250 -15.55 -3.35 16.23
C GLY A 250 -15.52 -3.49 14.72
N ILE A 251 -15.12 -4.65 14.20
CA ILE A 251 -15.02 -4.90 12.76
C ILE A 251 -16.42 -5.01 12.15
N GLU A 252 -16.69 -4.29 11.06
CA GLU A 252 -18.05 -4.24 10.49
C GLU A 252 -18.36 -5.45 9.60
N LYS A 253 -17.37 -5.97 8.86
CA LYS A 253 -17.53 -7.11 7.93
C LYS A 253 -16.35 -8.06 8.04
N ALA A 254 -16.62 -9.34 7.81
CA ALA A 254 -15.58 -10.36 7.72
C ALA A 254 -14.59 -10.09 6.56
N PRO A 255 -13.37 -10.65 6.62
CA PRO A 255 -12.40 -10.54 5.54
C PRO A 255 -12.94 -10.98 4.17
N VAL A 256 -12.40 -10.33 3.13
CA VAL A 256 -12.74 -10.61 1.72
C VAL A 256 -11.45 -10.92 0.99
N LEU A 257 -11.30 -12.15 0.50
CA LEU A 257 -10.13 -12.65 -0.19
C LEU A 257 -10.52 -13.13 -1.59
N GLU A 258 -10.55 -12.20 -2.54
CA GLU A 258 -10.94 -12.46 -3.92
C GLU A 258 -9.70 -12.43 -4.83
N GLY A 259 -9.23 -13.61 -5.20
CA GLY A 259 -8.23 -13.82 -6.25
C GLY A 259 -8.85 -13.83 -7.65
N LEU A 260 -8.09 -14.27 -8.65
CA LEU A 260 -8.51 -14.28 -10.05
C LEU A 260 -8.66 -15.69 -10.61
N GLU A 261 -9.70 -15.89 -11.42
CA GLU A 261 -9.87 -17.13 -12.19
C GLU A 261 -8.71 -17.29 -13.19
N GLY A 262 -8.07 -18.46 -13.18
CA GLY A 262 -6.85 -18.73 -13.95
C GLY A 262 -5.55 -18.22 -13.31
N ALA A 263 -5.62 -17.40 -12.25
CA ALA A 263 -4.48 -16.88 -11.51
C ALA A 263 -4.79 -16.81 -10.01
N ARG A 264 -4.89 -18.00 -9.42
CA ARG A 264 -5.22 -18.17 -8.00
C ARG A 264 -4.18 -17.47 -7.13
N PHE A 265 -4.61 -16.74 -6.09
CA PHE A 265 -3.67 -16.20 -5.11
C PHE A 265 -3.30 -17.31 -4.13
N GLU A 266 -2.01 -17.60 -3.99
CA GLU A 266 -1.52 -18.81 -3.32
C GLU A 266 -0.47 -18.52 -2.25
N GLY A 267 -0.20 -19.48 -1.36
CA GLY A 267 0.74 -19.28 -0.26
C GLY A 267 0.31 -18.16 0.69
N ILE A 268 -0.99 -18.01 0.93
CA ILE A 268 -1.54 -17.04 1.88
C ILE A 268 -1.60 -17.69 3.27
N CYS A 269 -0.77 -17.21 4.19
CA CYS A 269 -0.55 -17.80 5.50
C CYS A 269 -1.05 -16.90 6.61
N MET A 270 -2.01 -17.35 7.40
CA MET A 270 -2.58 -16.58 8.52
C MET A 270 -2.33 -17.29 9.85
N ARG A 271 -1.77 -16.58 10.84
CA ARG A 271 -1.49 -17.14 12.18
C ARG A 271 -1.87 -16.18 13.28
N ASN A 272 -2.58 -16.64 14.31
CA ASN A 272 -2.94 -15.82 15.46
C ASN A 272 -3.67 -14.52 15.05
N VAL A 273 -4.86 -14.67 14.48
CA VAL A 273 -5.71 -13.58 13.99
C VAL A 273 -7.01 -13.60 14.78
N SER A 274 -7.36 -12.51 15.47
CA SER A 274 -8.62 -12.37 16.22
C SER A 274 -9.37 -11.12 15.80
N LEU A 275 -10.46 -11.29 15.08
CA LEU A 275 -11.33 -10.21 14.60
C LEU A 275 -12.68 -10.30 15.32
N ARG A 276 -13.04 -9.23 16.04
CA ARG A 276 -14.21 -9.19 16.93
C ARG A 276 -15.15 -8.05 16.54
N GLY A 277 -16.43 -8.22 16.88
CA GLY A 277 -17.48 -7.23 16.59
C GLY A 277 -18.17 -7.40 15.23
N ILE A 278 -17.83 -8.44 14.47
CA ILE A 278 -18.45 -8.73 13.18
C ILE A 278 -19.89 -9.24 13.40
N PRO A 279 -20.92 -8.58 12.85
CA PRO A 279 -22.29 -9.08 12.92
C PRO A 279 -22.46 -10.43 12.20
N PRO A 280 -23.32 -11.35 12.70
CA PRO A 280 -23.66 -12.58 12.00
C PRO A 280 -24.22 -12.31 10.58
N PRO A 281 -23.89 -13.14 9.57
CA PRO A 281 -23.25 -14.46 9.69
C PRO A 281 -21.71 -14.47 9.84
N ALA A 282 -21.00 -13.34 9.95
CA ALA A 282 -19.53 -13.28 10.16
C ALA A 282 -18.68 -14.18 9.23
N GLU A 283 -19.20 -14.51 8.05
CA GLU A 283 -18.60 -15.40 7.07
C GLU A 283 -17.60 -14.67 6.18
N TRP A 284 -16.42 -15.26 6.03
CA TRP A 284 -15.41 -14.78 5.12
C TRP A 284 -15.83 -15.07 3.67
N ARG A 285 -15.49 -14.17 2.76
CA ARG A 285 -15.63 -14.41 1.33
C ARG A 285 -14.28 -14.78 0.75
N CYS A 286 -14.16 -15.98 0.18
CA CYS A 286 -12.93 -16.46 -0.41
C CYS A 286 -13.20 -17.04 -1.79
N GLU A 287 -12.52 -16.52 -2.80
CA GLU A 287 -12.63 -16.98 -4.19
C GLU A 287 -11.26 -17.00 -4.83
N TYR A 288 -10.93 -18.09 -5.52
CA TYR A 288 -9.63 -18.25 -6.19
C TYR A 288 -8.44 -17.88 -5.27
N VAL A 289 -8.48 -18.34 -4.03
CA VAL A 289 -7.39 -18.21 -3.06
C VAL A 289 -7.04 -19.57 -2.45
N ALA A 290 -5.79 -19.74 -2.03
CA ALA A 290 -5.32 -20.92 -1.33
C ALA A 290 -4.22 -20.58 -0.33
N GLY A 291 -4.19 -21.35 0.76
CA GLY A 291 -3.16 -21.23 1.78
C GLY A 291 -3.56 -21.91 3.09
N GLU A 292 -3.01 -21.42 4.19
CA GLU A 292 -3.18 -22.04 5.52
C GLU A 292 -3.56 -21.01 6.57
N ALA A 293 -4.44 -21.40 7.50
CA ALA A 293 -4.81 -20.58 8.65
C ALA A 293 -4.71 -21.38 9.95
N VAL A 294 -4.02 -20.82 10.95
CA VAL A 294 -3.85 -21.41 12.28
C VAL A 294 -4.21 -20.36 13.33
N ASP A 295 -5.03 -20.72 14.32
CA ASP A 295 -5.50 -19.82 15.38
C ASP A 295 -6.13 -18.53 14.82
N VAL A 296 -7.14 -18.70 13.95
CA VAL A 296 -7.86 -17.60 13.30
C VAL A 296 -9.32 -17.57 13.74
N PHE A 297 -9.78 -16.39 14.18
CA PHE A 297 -11.15 -16.11 14.56
C PHE A 297 -11.65 -14.81 13.90
N PRO A 298 -12.89 -14.76 13.34
CA PRO A 298 -13.82 -15.88 13.17
C PRO A 298 -13.29 -16.90 12.17
N THR A 299 -13.86 -18.10 12.17
CA THR A 299 -13.31 -19.22 11.40
C THR A 299 -13.22 -18.89 9.91
N PRO A 300 -12.05 -19.06 9.27
CA PRO A 300 -11.87 -18.76 7.85
C PRO A 300 -12.57 -19.79 6.96
N CYS A 301 -12.63 -19.47 5.67
CA CYS A 301 -13.14 -20.35 4.61
C CYS A 301 -12.45 -21.72 4.61
N GLU A 302 -13.16 -22.76 4.14
CA GLU A 302 -12.65 -24.14 4.14
C GLU A 302 -11.34 -24.32 3.35
N VAL A 303 -11.11 -23.50 2.34
CA VAL A 303 -9.88 -23.49 1.52
C VAL A 303 -8.61 -23.25 2.34
N PHE A 304 -8.73 -22.74 3.57
CA PHE A 304 -7.62 -22.52 4.51
C PHE A 304 -7.48 -23.62 5.58
N ARG A 305 -8.41 -24.59 5.63
CA ARG A 305 -8.42 -25.70 6.61
C ARG A 305 -7.73 -26.97 6.12
N ARG A 306 -7.62 -27.15 4.80
CA ARG A 306 -6.95 -28.31 4.18
C ARG A 306 -5.56 -27.86 3.78
N GLY A 307 -4.50 -28.41 4.39
CA GLY A 307 -3.09 -28.05 4.17
C GLY A 307 -2.62 -28.24 2.72
N GLY A 308 -3.08 -27.37 1.81
CA GLY A 308 -2.58 -27.28 0.45
C GLY A 308 -1.25 -26.54 0.47
N SER A 309 -0.21 -27.19 -0.09
CA SER A 309 1.16 -26.68 -0.27
C SER A 309 1.53 -25.63 0.78
N GLY A 310 1.91 -26.12 1.97
CA GLY A 310 2.07 -25.27 3.13
C GLY A 310 3.05 -24.11 2.94
N CYS A 311 3.07 -23.23 3.94
CA CYS A 311 3.98 -22.10 4.06
C CYS A 311 5.45 -22.59 4.07
N ALA A 312 5.96 -23.03 2.93
CA ALA A 312 7.37 -23.35 2.76
C ALA A 312 8.07 -22.00 2.81
N ARG A 313 8.65 -21.71 3.98
CA ARG A 313 9.60 -20.61 4.17
C ARG A 313 10.49 -20.60 2.95
N GLY A 314 10.46 -19.52 2.17
CA GLY A 314 11.41 -19.30 1.10
C GLY A 314 12.80 -19.44 1.71
N GLY A 315 13.40 -20.62 1.57
CA GLY A 315 14.77 -20.85 1.94
C GLY A 315 15.58 -19.88 1.11
N ARG A 316 16.33 -19.01 1.78
CA ARG A 316 17.51 -18.41 1.16
C ARG A 316 18.29 -19.58 0.56
N THR A 317 18.40 -19.64 -0.77
CA THR A 317 19.49 -20.39 -1.39
C THR A 317 20.77 -19.74 -0.90
N PRO A 318 21.67 -20.46 -0.19
CA PRO A 318 23.03 -19.99 -0.02
C PRO A 318 23.73 -20.18 -1.36
N GLY A 319 24.06 -19.06 -2.00
CA GLY A 319 24.88 -18.97 -3.21
C GLY A 319 25.59 -17.64 -3.20
#